data_AF-A0A1M7UYE7-F1
#
_entry.id   AF-A0A1M7UYE7-F1
#
_cell.length_a   1.000
_cell.length_b   1.000
_cell.length_c   1.000
_cell.angle_alpha   90.00
_cell.angle_beta   90.00
_cell.angle_gamma   90.00
#
_symmetry.space_group_name_H-M   'P 1'
#
loop_
_entity.id
_entity.type
_entity.pdbx_description
1 polymer ?
#
loop_
_entity_poly.entity_id
_entity_poly.type
_entity_poly.pdbx_seq_one_letter_code
_entity_poly.pdbx_strand_id
1 'polypeptide(L)' 'MNQVRCPSCGKLLAEYELQGSMSIRILCKRCKKLVELKIAVKAREGVDIYLNPRSHEGSDTNTR' A
#
# COMPACT_ATOMS: atom_id res chain seq x y z
N MET A 1 8.90 8.28 9.24
CA MET A 1 8.39 8.23 7.85
C MET A 1 8.95 6.99 7.19
N ASN A 2 8.12 6.22 6.48
CA ASN A 2 8.58 4.98 5.86
C ASN A 2 9.22 5.27 4.50
N GLN A 3 10.23 4.49 4.12
CA GLN A 3 10.96 4.68 2.87
C GLN A 3 10.84 3.45 1.98
N VAL A 4 10.70 3.67 0.68
CA VAL A 4 10.84 2.63 -0.34
C VAL A 4 12.17 2.84 -1.06
N ARG A 5 12.98 1.79 -1.11
CA ARG A 5 14.26 1.76 -1.81
C ARG A 5 14.21 0.80 -2.99
N CYS A 6 14.98 1.09 -4.02
CA CYS A 6 15.15 0.19 -5.15
C CYS A 6 15.82 -1.10 -4.65
N PRO A 7 15.23 -2.28 -4.86
CA PRO A 7 15.82 -3.53 -4.39
C PRO A 7 17.14 -3.85 -5.10
N SER A 8 17.34 -3.36 -6.33
CA SER A 8 18.53 -3.64 -7.14
C SER A 8 19.73 -2.74 -6.83
N CYS A 9 19.51 -1.46 -6.48
CA CYS A 9 20.60 -0.49 -6.28
C CYS A 9 20.56 0.26 -4.94
N GLY A 10 19.57 0.01 -4.09
CA GLY A 10 19.43 0.65 -2.77
C GLY A 10 19.04 2.13 -2.79
N LYS A 11 18.92 2.75 -3.98
CA LYS A 11 18.51 4.15 -4.15
C LYS A 11 17.13 4.39 -3.53
N LEU A 12 16.99 5.49 -2.80
CA LEU A 12 15.69 5.94 -2.30
C LEU A 12 14.78 6.30 -3.48
N LEU A 13 13.62 5.66 -3.55
CA LEU A 13 12.62 5.90 -4.59
C LEU A 13 11.55 6.89 -4.12
N ALA A 14 11.04 6.69 -2.90
CA ALA A 14 10.04 7.57 -2.31
C ALA A 14 9.98 7.42 -0.79
N GLU A 15 9.46 8.45 -0.13
CA GLU A 15 8.97 8.38 1.25
C GLU A 15 7.45 8.24 1.22
N TYR A 16 6.89 7.53 2.20
CA TYR A 16 5.45 7.33 2.27
C TYR A 16 4.94 7.25 3.71
N GLU A 17 3.64 7.49 3.85
CA GLU A 17 2.90 7.29 5.07
C GLU A 17 1.65 6.47 4.75
N LEU A 18 1.48 5.33 5.44
CA LEU A 18 0.28 4.51 5.31
C LEU A 18 -0.74 4.96 6.36
N GLN A 19 -1.83 5.54 5.88
CA GLN A 19 -2.99 5.86 6.69
C GLN A 19 -4.21 5.16 6.09
N GLY A 20 -4.92 4.38 6.90
CA GLY A 20 -6.14 3.72 6.44
C GLY A 20 -6.87 2.99 7.55
N SER A 21 -8.19 2.98 7.45
CA SER A 21 -9.05 2.13 8.27
C SER A 21 -10.13 1.53 7.39
N MET A 22 -10.39 0.24 7.57
CA MET A 22 -11.48 -0.46 6.92
C MET A 22 -12.47 -0.96 7.98
N SER A 23 -13.75 -0.69 7.78
CA SER A 23 -14.82 -1.23 8.63
C SER A 23 -15.76 -2.09 7.81
N ILE A 24 -15.96 -3.34 8.21
CA ILE A 24 -16.90 -4.27 7.60
C ILE A 24 -18.05 -4.50 8.57
N ARG A 25 -19.29 -4.32 8.09
CA ARG A 25 -20.49 -4.64 8.85
C ARG A 25 -21.06 -5.97 8.36
N ILE A 26 -21.19 -6.91 9.29
CA ILE A 26 -21.62 -8.29 8.99
C ILE A 26 -22.91 -8.57 9.77
N LEU A 27 -23.96 -8.95 9.08
CA LEU A 27 -25.19 -9.44 9.72
C LEU A 27 -25.03 -10.92 10.07
N CYS A 28 -25.06 -11.26 11.36
CA CYS A 28 -25.04 -12.65 11.78
C CYS A 28 -26.35 -13.34 11.40
N LYS A 29 -26.29 -14.35 10.52
CA LYS A 29 -27.50 -15.06 10.06
C LYS A 29 -28.25 -15.80 11.18
N ARG A 30 -27.56 -16.19 12.25
CA ARG A 30 -28.12 -16.95 13.39
C ARG A 30 -28.83 -16.07 14.41
N CYS A 31 -28.19 -15.02 14.91
CA CYS A 31 -28.75 -14.15 15.95
C CYS A 31 -29.29 -12.81 15.44
N LYS A 32 -29.19 -12.53 14.13
CA LYS A 32 -29.62 -11.30 13.44
C LYS A 32 -28.98 -10.00 13.95
N LYS A 33 -27.93 -10.10 14.77
CA LYS A 33 -27.16 -8.94 15.22
C LYS A 33 -26.19 -8.48 14.13
N LEU A 34 -26.04 -7.17 14.00
CA LEU A 34 -25.03 -6.55 13.18
C LEU A 34 -23.71 -6.47 13.98
N VAL A 35 -22.63 -7.00 13.43
CA VAL A 35 -21.29 -6.95 14.02
C VAL A 35 -20.41 -6.07 13.15
N GLU A 36 -19.67 -5.17 13.77
CA GLU A 36 -18.72 -4.29 13.08
C GLU A 36 -17.28 -4.75 13.34
N LEU A 37 -16.60 -5.15 12.28
CA LEU A 37 -15.17 -5.47 12.28
C LEU A 37 -14.40 -4.23 11.81
N LYS A 38 -13.52 -3.71 12.66
CA LYS A 38 -12.66 -2.56 12.34
C LYS A 38 -11.22 -3.02 12.21
N ILE A 39 -10.66 -2.81 11.03
CA ILE A 39 -9.25 -3.02 10.73
C ILE A 39 -8.62 -1.63 10.61
N ALA A 40 -7.72 -1.29 11.51
CA ALA A 40 -6.94 -0.06 11.45
C ALA A 40 -5.53 -0.41 10.98
N VAL A 41 -5.09 0.20 9.88
CA VAL A 41 -3.69 0.13 9.45
C VAL A 41 -2.93 1.14 10.29
N LYS A 42 -2.13 0.64 11.23
CA LYS A 42 -1.05 1.43 11.82
C LYS A 42 0.19 1.11 11.03
N ALA A 43 0.81 2.12 10.42
CA ALA A 43 2.13 1.99 9.81
C ALA A 43 3.09 1.43 10.88
N ARG A 44 3.47 0.16 10.76
CA ARG A 44 4.61 -0.42 11.48
C ARG A 44 5.80 -0.36 10.54
N GLU A 45 7.00 -0.20 11.10
CA GLU A 45 8.23 -0.40 10.33
C GLU A 45 8.19 -1.82 9.71
N GLY A 46 8.47 -1.93 8.40
CA GLY A 46 8.52 -3.23 7.69
C GLY A 46 7.28 -3.64 6.88
N VAL A 47 6.46 -2.69 6.39
CA VAL A 47 5.47 -3.03 5.35
C VAL A 47 6.20 -3.29 4.03
N ASP A 48 6.12 -4.53 3.54
CA ASP A 48 6.66 -4.93 2.24
C ASP A 48 5.83 -4.28 1.12
N ILE A 49 6.35 -3.19 0.56
CA ILE A 49 5.79 -2.57 -0.64
C ILE A 49 6.32 -3.32 -1.85
N TYR A 50 5.45 -4.09 -2.49
CA TYR A 50 5.72 -4.67 -3.78
C TYR A 50 5.65 -3.59 -4.87
N LEU A 51 6.81 -3.16 -5.33
CA LEU A 51 6.92 -2.30 -6.50
C LEU A 51 6.58 -3.14 -7.73
N ASN A 52 5.41 -2.92 -8.32
CA ASN A 52 5.10 -3.51 -9.61
C ASN A 52 6.02 -2.86 -10.66
N PRO A 53 6.93 -3.60 -11.31
CA PRO A 53 7.82 -3.04 -12.32
C PRO A 53 6.97 -2.68 -13.54
N ARG A 54 6.46 -1.45 -13.59
CA ARG A 54 6.04 -0.89 -14.87
C ARG A 54 7.33 -0.49 -15.58
N SER A 55 7.78 -1.36 -16.49
CA SER A 55 8.77 -1.03 -17.50
C SER A 55 8.24 0.16 -18.28
N HIS A 56 8.73 1.35 -17.93
CA HIS A 56 8.54 2.53 -18.75
C HIS A 56 9.44 2.37 -19.98
N GLU A 57 8.98 1.56 -20.93
CA GLU A 57 9.45 1.65 -22.31
C GLU A 57 8.89 2.96 -22.87
N GLY A 58 9.74 3.98 -22.99
CA GLY A 58 9.46 5.14 -23.83
C GLY A 58 9.17 6.45 -23.09
N SER A 59 10.22 7.16 -22.71
CA SER A 59 10.28 8.61 -22.87
C SER A 59 11.74 8.97 -22.79
N ASP A 60 12.41 8.94 -23.94
CA ASP A 60 13.43 9.92 -24.31
C ASP A 60 13.79 9.70 -25.79
N THR A 61 12.91 10.13 -26.67
CA THR A 61 13.32 10.57 -28.01
C THR A 61 12.86 12.01 -28.18
N ASN A 62 13.52 12.92 -27.47
CA ASN A 62 13.61 14.30 -27.93
C ASN A 62 14.73 14.36 -28.98
N THR A 63 14.42 13.90 -30.20
CA THR A 63 15.30 14.11 -31.34
C THR A 63 15.17 15.58 -31.73
N ARG A 64 16.28 16.29 -31.54
CA ARG A 64 16.49 17.69 -31.88
C ARG A 64 16.29 17.96 -33.37
#